data_AF-A0A135TGL1-F1
#
_entry.id   AF-A0A135TGL1-F1
#
_cell.length_a   1.000
_cell.length_b   1.000
_cell.length_c   1.000
_cell.angle_alpha   90.00
_cell.angle_beta   90.00
_cell.angle_gamma   90.00
#
_symmetry.space_group_name_H-M   'P 1'
#
loop_
_entity.id
_entity.type
_entity.pdbx_description
1 polymer ?
#
loop_
_entity_poly.entity_id
_entity_poly.type
_entity_poly.pdbx_seq_one_letter_code
_entity_poly.pdbx_strand_id
1 'polypeptide(L)'
;MLFTHAILAALATSVLGHGVVQTPEPRTTGAKQEELCGAAVTKKLDSDIAGPIENSLAVADADYKCNLFQCRGYQYEDNEDNVRVVKAGEVIPFHIDLVAGHRPGHANISVIDLANNTIIGEPLISWSDWPTTDPDPLADTDWNITIPDTLASACDVGGKCAIQWFWYAETNKQTYESCVDFYIGA
;
A
#
# COMPACT_ATOMS: atom_id res chain seq x y z
N MET A 1 -49.81 10.81 -31.03
CA MET A 1 -49.38 10.75 -29.61
C MET A 1 -47.93 10.31 -29.61
N LEU A 2 -46.98 11.25 -29.52
CA LEU A 2 -45.55 10.94 -29.46
C LEU A 2 -45.18 10.66 -28.00
N PHE A 3 -44.73 9.45 -27.69
CA PHE A 3 -44.14 9.11 -26.40
C PHE A 3 -42.64 9.42 -26.44
N THR A 4 -42.27 10.59 -25.92
CA THR A 4 -40.86 10.96 -25.69
C THR A 4 -40.34 10.16 -24.49
N HIS A 5 -39.58 9.10 -24.75
CA HIS A 5 -38.88 8.36 -23.68
C HIS A 5 -37.61 9.13 -23.33
N ALA A 6 -37.60 9.82 -22.19
CA ALA A 6 -36.39 10.36 -21.60
C ALA A 6 -35.58 9.19 -20.99
N ILE A 7 -34.48 8.83 -21.63
CA ILE A 7 -33.50 7.90 -21.05
C ILE A 7 -32.69 8.68 -20.03
N LEU A 8 -32.98 8.47 -18.74
CA LEU A 8 -32.16 8.96 -17.65
C LEU A 8 -30.95 8.02 -17.52
N ALA A 9 -29.81 8.39 -18.10
CA ALA A 9 -28.55 7.69 -17.88
C ALA A 9 -28.10 7.93 -16.42
N ALA A 10 -28.28 6.94 -15.56
CA ALA A 10 -27.73 6.96 -14.21
C ALA A 10 -26.20 6.78 -14.31
N LEU A 11 -25.44 7.86 -14.12
CA LEU A 11 -24.01 7.74 -13.83
C LEU A 11 -23.88 7.13 -12.43
N ALA A 12 -23.54 5.85 -12.35
CA ALA A 12 -23.05 5.27 -11.10
C ALA A 12 -21.67 5.86 -10.84
N THR A 13 -21.59 6.92 -10.02
CA THR A 13 -20.31 7.38 -9.47
C THR A 13 -19.80 6.32 -8.50
N SER A 14 -18.88 5.47 -8.95
CA SER A 14 -18.15 4.59 -8.04
C SER A 14 -17.31 5.48 -7.13
N VAL A 15 -17.65 5.53 -5.84
CA VAL A 15 -16.77 6.13 -4.85
C VAL A 15 -15.53 5.24 -4.75
N LEU A 16 -14.35 5.80 -4.94
CA LEU A 16 -13.07 5.08 -4.86
C LEU A 16 -12.62 5.05 -3.39
N GLY A 17 -11.91 4.00 -2.99
CA GLY A 17 -11.25 4.00 -1.69
C GLY A 17 -9.96 4.79 -1.73
N HIS A 18 -9.52 5.24 -0.56
CA HIS A 18 -8.26 5.94 -0.41
C HIS A 18 -7.68 5.62 0.97
N GLY A 19 -6.43 5.19 0.99
CA GLY A 19 -5.68 4.94 2.21
C GLY A 19 -4.18 4.95 1.94
N VAL A 20 -3.40 5.49 2.88
CA VAL A 20 -1.93 5.54 2.79
C VAL A 20 -1.33 5.49 4.19
N VAL A 21 -0.21 4.80 4.35
CA VAL A 21 0.55 4.86 5.62
C VAL A 21 1.15 6.25 5.78
N GLN A 22 1.10 6.81 6.99
CA GLN A 22 1.80 8.06 7.32
C GLN A 22 2.85 7.86 8.42
N THR A 23 2.71 6.83 9.25
CA THR A 23 3.71 6.48 10.26
C THR A 23 3.91 4.96 10.30
N PRO A 24 5.16 4.47 10.25
CA PRO A 24 6.37 5.21 9.86
C PRO A 24 6.25 5.80 8.44
N GLU A 25 7.11 6.76 8.11
CA GLU A 25 7.12 7.38 6.78
C GLU A 25 7.33 6.31 5.70
N PRO A 26 6.39 6.13 4.75
CA PRO A 26 6.50 5.11 3.72
C PRO A 26 7.40 5.58 2.57
N ARG A 27 7.71 4.65 1.66
CA ARG A 27 8.23 4.99 0.32
C ARG A 27 7.30 5.98 -0.39
N THR A 28 7.90 6.82 -1.20
CA THR A 28 7.20 7.77 -2.08
C THR A 28 7.67 7.61 -3.53
N THR A 29 7.14 8.46 -4.41
CA THR A 29 7.51 8.47 -5.84
C THR A 29 8.94 8.98 -6.04
N GLY A 30 9.60 8.53 -7.12
CA GLY A 30 10.99 8.93 -7.37
C GLY A 30 11.52 8.59 -8.76
N ALA A 31 12.80 8.88 -8.97
CA ALA A 31 13.45 8.76 -10.27
C ALA A 31 13.62 7.30 -10.71
N LYS A 32 13.96 6.41 -9.77
CA LYS A 32 14.08 4.98 -10.05
C LYS A 32 12.72 4.36 -10.38
N GLN A 33 11.67 4.80 -9.68
CA GLN A 33 10.30 4.45 -10.04
C GLN A 33 9.97 4.93 -11.45
N GLU A 34 10.24 6.18 -11.83
CA GLU A 34 9.96 6.64 -13.21
C GLU A 34 10.70 5.84 -14.27
N GLU A 35 11.96 5.45 -14.01
CA GLU A 35 12.74 4.58 -14.91
C GLU A 35 12.05 3.22 -15.17
N LEU A 36 11.39 2.67 -14.16
CA LEU A 36 10.79 1.32 -14.21
C LEU A 36 9.29 1.32 -14.51
N CYS A 37 8.54 2.27 -13.98
CA CYS A 37 7.09 2.37 -14.13
C CYS A 37 6.67 3.28 -15.29
N GLY A 38 7.57 4.13 -15.80
CA GLY A 38 7.26 5.14 -16.81
C GLY A 38 6.57 6.38 -16.24
N ALA A 39 6.73 7.50 -16.93
CA ALA A 39 6.29 8.82 -16.46
C ALA A 39 4.76 8.93 -16.27
N ALA A 40 3.95 8.25 -17.10
CA ALA A 40 2.49 8.29 -16.99
C ALA A 40 2.01 7.70 -15.65
N VAL A 41 2.55 6.55 -15.26
CA VAL A 41 2.22 5.85 -14.02
C VAL A 41 2.77 6.59 -12.81
N THR A 42 4.04 7.00 -12.85
CA THR A 42 4.67 7.77 -11.76
C THR A 42 3.88 9.05 -11.47
N LYS A 43 3.51 9.82 -12.50
CA LYS A 43 2.70 11.03 -12.33
C LYS A 43 1.32 10.75 -11.73
N LYS A 44 0.69 9.63 -12.09
CA LYS A 44 -0.62 9.28 -11.53
C LYS A 44 -0.51 8.92 -10.05
N LEU A 45 0.49 8.15 -9.66
CA LEU A 45 0.77 7.81 -8.26
C LEU A 45 1.13 9.04 -7.43
N ASP A 46 1.93 9.96 -7.99
CA ASP A 46 2.32 11.22 -7.34
C ASP A 46 1.11 12.13 -7.08
N SER A 47 0.20 12.22 -8.06
CA SER A 47 -1.01 13.03 -7.94
C SER A 47 -2.04 12.50 -6.94
N ASP A 48 -1.89 11.24 -6.51
CA ASP A 48 -2.91 10.50 -5.77
C ASP A 48 -2.25 9.40 -4.92
N ILE A 49 -1.55 9.84 -3.88
CA ILE A 49 -0.74 8.97 -3.01
C ILE A 49 -1.57 7.92 -2.26
N ALA A 50 -2.85 8.18 -2.03
CA ALA A 50 -3.78 7.30 -1.31
C ALA A 50 -4.68 6.49 -2.25
N GLY A 51 -4.71 6.81 -3.55
CA GLY A 51 -5.60 6.18 -4.50
C GLY A 51 -5.26 4.70 -4.78
N PRO A 52 -6.18 3.97 -5.43
CA PRO A 52 -6.01 2.56 -5.74
C PRO A 52 -4.98 2.33 -6.85
N ILE A 53 -4.23 1.23 -6.75
CA ILE A 53 -3.20 0.82 -7.72
C ILE A 53 -3.78 0.69 -9.13
N GLU A 54 -5.02 0.21 -9.26
CA GLU A 54 -5.70 -0.02 -10.53
C GLU A 54 -5.85 1.27 -11.36
N ASN A 55 -6.00 2.44 -10.71
CA ASN A 55 -6.06 3.71 -11.42
C ASN A 55 -4.72 4.07 -12.09
N SER A 56 -3.62 3.74 -11.42
CA SER A 56 -2.26 3.95 -11.94
C SER A 56 -1.93 2.95 -13.04
N LEU A 57 -2.40 1.70 -12.89
CA LEU A 57 -2.28 0.69 -13.94
C LEU A 57 -3.06 1.08 -15.21
N ALA A 58 -4.21 1.73 -15.08
CA ALA A 58 -5.05 2.14 -16.21
C ALA A 58 -4.39 3.19 -17.12
N VAL A 59 -3.36 3.90 -16.64
CA VAL A 59 -2.61 4.88 -17.43
C VAL A 59 -1.25 4.35 -17.92
N ALA A 60 -0.93 3.07 -17.66
CA ALA A 60 0.30 2.46 -18.10
C ALA A 60 0.41 2.44 -19.64
N ASP A 61 1.61 2.72 -20.13
CA ASP A 61 1.95 2.75 -21.55
C ASP A 61 3.12 1.79 -21.85
N ALA A 62 3.78 1.96 -23.00
CA ALA A 62 4.87 1.08 -23.44
C ALA A 62 6.12 1.15 -22.54
N ASP A 63 6.26 2.19 -21.70
CA ASP A 63 7.41 2.36 -20.81
C ASP A 63 7.22 1.65 -19.46
N TYR A 64 6.00 1.20 -19.15
CA TYR A 64 5.68 0.49 -17.91
C TYR A 64 6.32 -0.91 -17.84
N LYS A 65 7.22 -1.11 -16.88
CA LYS A 65 7.96 -2.37 -16.63
C LYS A 65 8.01 -2.77 -15.16
N CYS A 66 7.36 -2.01 -14.27
CA CYS A 66 7.39 -2.24 -12.84
C CYS A 66 6.27 -3.16 -12.36
N ASN A 67 6.34 -3.57 -11.09
CA ASN A 67 5.26 -4.26 -10.40
C ASN A 67 4.57 -3.29 -9.45
N LEU A 68 3.37 -2.80 -9.79
CA LEU A 68 2.62 -1.92 -8.90
C LEU A 68 2.02 -2.64 -7.69
N PHE A 69 1.90 -3.97 -7.71
CA PHE A 69 1.38 -4.78 -6.59
C PHE A 69 2.53 -5.32 -5.71
N GLN A 70 3.51 -4.44 -5.53
CA GLN A 70 4.59 -4.57 -4.57
C GLN A 70 5.03 -3.14 -4.25
N CYS A 71 4.76 -2.68 -3.03
CA CYS A 71 5.07 -1.32 -2.60
C CYS A 71 4.53 -0.21 -3.52
N ARG A 72 3.38 -0.41 -4.18
CA ARG A 72 2.84 0.51 -5.22
C ARG A 72 3.81 0.75 -6.40
N GLY A 73 4.81 -0.10 -6.59
CA GLY A 73 5.90 0.09 -7.56
C GLY A 73 6.93 1.14 -7.15
N TYR A 74 6.87 1.70 -5.94
CA TYR A 74 7.88 2.61 -5.42
C TYR A 74 9.18 1.84 -5.11
N GLN A 75 10.31 2.45 -5.45
CA GLN A 75 11.61 1.79 -5.44
C GLN A 75 12.38 2.05 -4.16
N TYR A 76 13.22 1.09 -3.76
CA TYR A 76 14.07 1.22 -2.57
C TYR A 76 15.11 2.32 -2.76
N GLU A 77 15.66 2.41 -3.97
CA GLU A 77 16.69 3.37 -4.36
C GLU A 77 16.21 4.83 -4.30
N ASP A 78 14.89 5.04 -4.35
CA ASP A 78 14.28 6.36 -4.15
C ASP A 78 14.04 6.69 -2.66
N ASN A 79 14.31 5.75 -1.74
CA ASN A 79 13.97 5.86 -0.31
C ASN A 79 15.14 5.52 0.64
N GLU A 80 16.39 5.45 0.14
CA GLU A 80 17.57 5.06 0.95
C GLU A 80 17.78 5.95 2.19
N ASP A 81 17.44 7.24 2.10
CA ASP A 81 17.58 8.22 3.20
C ASP A 81 16.54 8.03 4.32
N ASN A 82 15.48 7.24 4.09
CA ASN A 82 14.38 7.00 5.04
C ASN A 82 14.35 5.53 5.55
N VAL A 83 15.42 4.77 5.31
CA VAL A 83 15.52 3.38 5.78
C VAL A 83 15.71 3.33 7.29
N ARG A 84 14.87 2.55 7.96
CA ARG A 84 14.91 2.41 9.42
C ARG A 84 15.86 1.30 9.87
N VAL A 85 16.67 1.59 10.88
CA VAL A 85 17.40 0.55 11.63
C VAL A 85 16.54 0.12 12.80
N VAL A 86 16.15 -1.14 12.86
CA VAL A 86 15.28 -1.68 13.92
C VAL A 86 15.90 -2.90 14.59
N LYS A 87 15.36 -3.30 15.74
CA LYS A 87 15.79 -4.50 16.47
C LYS A 87 14.66 -5.53 16.58
N ALA A 88 15.04 -6.80 16.75
CA ALA A 88 14.10 -7.84 17.11
C ALA A 88 13.35 -7.48 18.40
N GLY A 89 12.03 -7.65 18.40
CA GLY A 89 11.13 -7.30 19.51
C GLY A 89 10.84 -5.80 19.64
N GLU A 90 11.39 -4.95 18.77
CA GLU A 90 11.06 -3.52 18.75
C GLU A 90 9.58 -3.33 18.39
N VAL A 91 8.91 -2.44 19.12
CA VAL A 91 7.53 -2.06 18.89
C VAL A 91 7.50 -0.74 18.13
N ILE A 92 6.84 -0.74 16.98
CA ILE A 92 6.75 0.41 16.08
C ILE A 92 5.29 0.86 15.99
N PRO A 93 4.98 2.14 16.28
CA PRO A 93 3.65 2.67 16.04
C PRO A 93 3.38 2.75 14.53
N PHE A 94 2.18 2.37 14.13
CA PHE A 94 1.78 2.30 12.73
C PHE A 94 0.45 3.05 12.55
N HIS A 95 0.45 4.06 11.69
CA HIS A 95 -0.70 4.92 11.39
C HIS A 95 -1.01 4.95 9.90
N ILE A 96 -2.28 4.76 9.57
CA ILE A 96 -2.84 4.87 8.22
C ILE A 96 -3.83 6.03 8.17
N ASP A 97 -3.64 6.91 7.19
CA ASP A 97 -4.65 7.91 6.82
C ASP A 97 -5.69 7.27 5.89
N LEU A 98 -6.79 6.80 6.48
CA LEU A 98 -7.91 6.18 5.77
C LEU A 98 -8.92 7.25 5.35
N VAL A 99 -8.66 7.88 4.20
CA VAL A 99 -9.52 8.94 3.64
C VAL A 99 -10.90 8.43 3.22
N ALA A 100 -10.96 7.21 2.64
CA ALA A 100 -12.21 6.59 2.23
C ALA A 100 -12.15 5.06 2.35
N GLY A 101 -12.72 4.52 3.41
CA GLY A 101 -12.74 3.09 3.72
C GLY A 101 -13.90 2.32 3.07
N HIS A 102 -13.65 1.57 2.00
CA HIS A 102 -14.66 0.72 1.37
C HIS A 102 -14.73 -0.66 2.02
N ARG A 103 -15.96 -1.11 2.28
CA ARG A 103 -16.23 -2.41 2.86
C ARG A 103 -17.15 -3.24 1.96
N PRO A 104 -17.08 -4.58 2.01
CA PRO A 104 -16.07 -5.36 2.74
C PRO A 104 -14.71 -5.29 2.04
N GLY A 105 -13.68 -5.65 2.79
CA GLY A 105 -12.32 -5.76 2.32
C GLY A 105 -11.49 -6.59 3.28
N HIS A 106 -10.24 -6.85 2.94
CA HIS A 106 -9.29 -7.50 3.83
C HIS A 106 -7.95 -6.79 3.75
N ALA A 107 -7.23 -6.77 4.87
CA ALA A 107 -5.98 -6.06 4.98
C ALA A 107 -4.97 -6.85 5.80
N ASN A 108 -3.69 -6.54 5.62
CA ASN A 108 -2.63 -7.02 6.50
C ASN A 108 -1.48 -6.02 6.55
N ILE A 109 -0.69 -6.11 7.62
CA ILE A 109 0.64 -5.54 7.70
C ILE A 109 1.60 -6.73 7.76
N SER A 110 2.48 -6.85 6.79
CA SER A 110 3.38 -8.00 6.64
C SER A 110 4.81 -7.54 6.36
N VAL A 111 5.79 -8.35 6.75
CA VAL A 111 7.15 -8.19 6.21
C VAL A 111 7.23 -8.94 4.89
N ILE A 112 7.73 -8.29 3.86
CA ILE A 112 7.90 -8.88 2.52
C ILE A 112 9.37 -8.95 2.13
N ASP A 113 9.74 -10.02 1.44
CA ASP A 113 10.98 -10.15 0.67
C ASP A 113 10.82 -9.34 -0.62
N LEU A 114 11.65 -8.30 -0.77
CA LEU A 114 11.58 -7.40 -1.91
C LEU A 114 12.04 -8.04 -3.22
N ALA A 115 12.95 -9.02 -3.16
CA ALA A 115 13.45 -9.70 -4.35
C ALA A 115 12.44 -10.69 -4.91
N ASN A 116 11.70 -11.38 -4.04
CA ASN A 116 10.77 -12.44 -4.44
C ASN A 116 9.30 -11.99 -4.45
N ASN A 117 8.99 -10.81 -3.91
CA ASN A 117 7.62 -10.33 -3.67
C ASN A 117 6.76 -11.33 -2.90
N THR A 118 7.28 -11.79 -1.77
CA THR A 118 6.61 -12.79 -0.91
C THR A 118 6.65 -12.37 0.54
N ILE A 119 5.58 -12.69 1.29
CA ILE A 119 5.55 -12.49 2.74
C ILE A 119 6.59 -13.41 3.42
N ILE A 120 7.31 -12.86 4.38
CA ILE A 120 8.24 -13.59 5.25
C ILE A 120 7.53 -13.87 6.57
N GLY A 121 7.31 -15.16 6.88
CA GLY A 121 6.63 -15.58 8.10
C GLY A 121 5.13 -15.28 8.08
N GLU A 122 4.57 -15.01 9.26
CA GLU A 122 3.16 -14.60 9.41
C GLU A 122 3.02 -13.08 9.30
N PRO A 123 1.87 -12.56 8.84
CA PRO A 123 1.56 -11.14 8.94
C PRO A 123 1.72 -10.63 10.37
N LEU A 124 2.28 -9.42 10.51
CA LEU A 124 2.41 -8.73 11.80
C LEU A 124 1.02 -8.44 12.39
N ILE A 125 0.08 -8.05 11.53
CA ILE A 125 -1.34 -7.94 11.82
C ILE A 125 -2.13 -8.35 10.56
N SER A 126 -3.28 -8.98 10.72
CA SER A 126 -4.16 -9.38 9.61
C SER A 126 -5.62 -9.18 9.98
N TRP A 127 -6.41 -8.72 9.01
CA TRP A 127 -7.85 -8.50 9.13
C TRP A 127 -8.57 -9.17 7.94
N SER A 128 -9.49 -10.08 8.25
CA SER A 128 -10.38 -10.68 7.24
C SER A 128 -11.56 -9.78 6.84
N ASP A 129 -11.84 -8.76 7.65
CA ASP A 129 -12.85 -7.72 7.41
C ASP A 129 -12.23 -6.38 7.80
N TRP A 130 -11.83 -5.59 6.79
CA TRP A 130 -11.21 -4.28 6.97
C TRP A 130 -11.59 -3.33 5.80
N PRO A 131 -11.92 -2.06 6.07
CA PRO A 131 -12.12 -1.46 7.40
C PRO A 131 -13.23 -2.16 8.19
N THR A 132 -13.19 -2.12 9.51
CA THR A 132 -14.08 -2.88 10.38
C THR A 132 -15.44 -2.20 10.55
N THR A 133 -16.33 -2.81 11.34
CA THR A 133 -17.58 -2.17 11.82
C THR A 133 -17.43 -1.59 13.23
N ASP A 134 -16.22 -1.55 13.78
CA ASP A 134 -15.97 -1.00 15.10
C ASP A 134 -16.27 0.52 15.10
N PRO A 135 -17.03 1.05 16.07
CA PRO A 135 -17.28 2.48 16.17
C PRO A 135 -16.06 3.30 16.63
N ASP A 136 -14.99 2.68 17.14
CA ASP A 136 -13.76 3.37 17.50
C ASP A 136 -13.08 3.93 16.24
N PRO A 137 -12.90 5.26 16.10
CA PRO A 137 -12.25 5.85 14.93
C PRO A 137 -10.81 5.39 14.72
N LEU A 138 -10.15 4.82 15.74
CA LEU A 138 -8.77 4.37 15.68
C LEU A 138 -8.62 2.89 15.31
N ALA A 139 -9.71 2.11 15.38
CA ALA A 139 -9.66 0.65 15.18
C ALA A 139 -9.10 0.26 13.80
N ASP A 140 -9.31 1.13 12.81
CA ASP A 140 -8.91 0.94 11.42
C ASP A 140 -7.69 1.78 11.01
N THR A 141 -7.12 2.61 11.90
CA THR A 141 -6.06 3.55 11.52
C THR A 141 -4.80 3.44 12.36
N ASP A 142 -4.87 2.92 13.60
CA ASP A 142 -3.76 3.02 14.56
C ASP A 142 -3.47 1.69 15.26
N TRP A 143 -2.23 1.20 15.11
CA TRP A 143 -1.77 -0.02 15.80
C TRP A 143 -0.30 0.08 16.21
N ASN A 144 0.15 -0.92 16.95
CA ASN A 144 1.56 -1.18 17.19
C ASN A 144 1.94 -2.50 16.55
N ILE A 145 2.98 -2.50 15.72
CA ILE A 145 3.58 -3.73 15.18
C ILE A 145 4.83 -4.09 15.99
N THR A 146 5.11 -5.38 16.13
CA THR A 146 6.32 -5.87 16.79
C THR A 146 7.21 -6.56 15.77
N ILE A 147 8.48 -6.17 15.68
CA ILE A 147 9.45 -6.79 14.79
C ILE A 147 9.75 -8.23 15.25
N PRO A 148 9.50 -9.26 14.43
CA PRO A 148 9.82 -10.64 14.77
C PRO A 148 11.33 -10.86 14.95
N ASP A 149 11.69 -11.76 15.85
CA ASP A 149 13.07 -12.18 16.11
C ASP A 149 13.65 -13.10 15.03
N THR A 150 12.80 -13.62 14.14
CA THR A 150 13.14 -14.54 13.05
C THR A 150 13.69 -13.84 11.80
N LEU A 151 13.68 -12.50 11.74
CA LEU A 151 14.03 -11.74 10.53
C LEU A 151 15.53 -11.44 10.38
N ALA A 152 16.33 -11.66 11.42
CA ALA A 152 17.67 -11.11 11.52
C ALA A 152 18.59 -11.45 10.33
N SER A 153 18.53 -12.65 9.76
CA SER A 153 19.34 -13.01 8.58
C SER A 153 18.68 -12.67 7.24
N ALA A 154 17.34 -12.61 7.19
CA ALA A 154 16.59 -12.32 5.98
C ALA A 154 16.58 -10.81 5.66
N CYS A 155 16.60 -9.97 6.69
CA CYS A 155 16.46 -8.51 6.60
C CYS A 155 17.64 -7.78 7.26
N ASP A 156 18.87 -8.30 7.15
CA ASP A 156 20.11 -7.76 7.76
C ASP A 156 20.68 -6.51 7.07
N VAL A 157 20.17 -6.15 5.90
CA VAL A 157 20.59 -4.97 5.13
C VAL A 157 19.39 -4.35 4.44
N GLY A 158 19.43 -3.02 4.26
CA GLY A 158 18.41 -2.29 3.53
C GLY A 158 18.20 -2.83 2.12
N GLY A 159 16.96 -2.77 1.63
CA GLY A 159 16.59 -3.23 0.30
C GLY A 159 16.31 -4.73 0.19
N LYS A 160 16.54 -5.53 1.25
CA LYS A 160 16.08 -6.93 1.30
C LYS A 160 14.61 -7.06 1.67
N CYS A 161 14.15 -6.27 2.62
CA CYS A 161 12.80 -6.36 3.17
C CYS A 161 12.12 -5.00 3.27
N ALA A 162 10.80 -5.02 3.29
CA ALA A 162 9.97 -3.90 3.70
C ALA A 162 8.81 -4.40 4.57
N ILE A 163 8.29 -3.53 5.43
CA ILE A 163 6.98 -3.73 6.04
C ILE A 163 5.95 -3.17 5.04
N GLN A 164 5.10 -4.02 4.50
CA GLN A 164 4.02 -3.63 3.60
C GLN A 164 2.69 -3.65 4.35
N TRP A 165 2.00 -2.51 4.36
CA TRP A 165 0.55 -2.52 4.53
C TRP A 165 -0.10 -2.84 3.18
N PHE A 166 -1.07 -3.74 3.19
CA PHE A 166 -1.89 -4.11 2.04
C PHE A 166 -3.37 -4.04 2.44
N TRP A 167 -4.20 -3.52 1.55
CA TRP A 167 -5.65 -3.60 1.63
C TRP A 167 -6.23 -3.89 0.25
N TYR A 168 -7.17 -4.85 0.21
CA TYR A 168 -8.03 -5.08 -0.93
C TYR A 168 -9.49 -4.80 -0.56
N ALA A 169 -10.10 -3.83 -1.25
CA ALA A 169 -11.51 -3.50 -1.14
C ALA A 169 -12.32 -4.32 -2.16
N GLU A 170 -13.18 -5.21 -1.68
CA GLU A 170 -13.89 -6.18 -2.53
C GLU A 170 -15.00 -5.53 -3.36
N THR A 171 -15.67 -4.51 -2.79
CA THR A 171 -16.81 -3.82 -3.42
C THR A 171 -16.44 -3.17 -4.74
N ASN A 172 -15.27 -2.54 -4.81
CA ASN A 172 -14.79 -1.83 -5.99
C ASN A 172 -13.59 -2.52 -6.66
N LYS A 173 -13.11 -3.65 -6.11
CA LYS A 173 -11.98 -4.45 -6.60
C LYS A 173 -10.71 -3.62 -6.72
N GLN A 174 -10.32 -3.02 -5.60
CA GLN A 174 -9.22 -2.06 -5.56
C GLN A 174 -8.18 -2.43 -4.53
N THR A 175 -6.93 -2.18 -4.88
CA THR A 175 -5.76 -2.52 -4.06
C THR A 175 -5.01 -1.28 -3.62
N TYR A 176 -4.59 -1.30 -2.36
CA TYR A 176 -3.85 -0.24 -1.71
C TYR A 176 -2.67 -0.85 -0.99
N GLU A 177 -1.51 -0.21 -1.14
CA GLU A 177 -0.30 -0.64 -0.47
C GLU A 177 0.47 0.56 0.06
N SER A 178 1.34 0.33 1.04
CA SER A 178 2.40 1.27 1.41
C SER A 178 3.54 0.46 2.01
N CYS A 179 4.79 0.81 1.69
CA CYS A 179 5.96 0.11 2.19
C CYS A 179 6.82 1.01 3.07
N VAL A 180 7.27 0.48 4.20
CA VAL A 180 8.26 1.09 5.09
C VAL A 180 9.53 0.26 5.01
N ASP A 181 10.63 0.90 4.63
CA ASP A 181 11.93 0.25 4.54
C ASP A 181 12.60 0.13 5.91
N PHE A 182 13.17 -1.04 6.17
CA PHE A 182 13.95 -1.29 7.37
C PHE A 182 15.04 -2.32 7.13
N TYR A 183 15.96 -2.41 8.09
CA TYR A 183 16.80 -3.58 8.29
C TYR A 183 17.05 -3.83 9.78
N ILE A 184 17.39 -5.06 10.12
CA ILE A 184 17.76 -5.47 11.48
C ILE A 184 19.18 -5.00 11.77
N GLY A 185 19.30 -4.02 12.67
CA GLY A 185 20.59 -3.59 13.22
C GLY A 185 21.05 -4.45 14.39
N ALA A 186 22.36 -4.42 14.63
CA ALA A 186 22.99 -5.07 15.80
C ALA A 186 22.63 -4.42 17.15
#